data_AF-A0A942BWJ5-F1
#
_entry.id   AF-A0A942BWJ5-F1
#
_cell.length_a   1.000
_cell.length_b   1.000
_cell.length_c   1.000
_cell.angle_alpha   90.00
_cell.angle_beta   90.00
_cell.angle_gamma   90.00
#
_symmetry.space_group_name_H-M   'P 1'
#
loop_
_entity.id
_entity.type
_entity.pdbx_description
1 polymer ?
#
loop_
_entity_poly.entity_id
_entity_poly.type
_entity_poly.pdbx_seq_one_letter_code
_entity_poly.pdbx_strand_id
1 'polypeptide(L)'
;MPIIRKAEIENLELMNGDELEVFLQLVPADQETVSRMLDFIEDELYEGECDHHLKHAMIFMMRERLDFPKLTAWLNNNGGYCDCKVMKEIAPHWRARFGDD
;
A
#
# COMPACT_ATOMS: atom_id res chain seq x y z
N MET A 1 -11.97 -12.68 -21.86
CA MET A 1 -12.19 -11.33 -21.30
C MET A 1 -11.04 -11.06 -20.37
N PRO A 2 -10.12 -10.14 -20.67
CA PRO A 2 -9.12 -9.78 -19.68
C PRO A 2 -9.86 -9.06 -18.55
N ILE A 3 -9.66 -9.53 -17.33
CA ILE A 3 -10.14 -8.84 -16.15
C ILE A 3 -9.36 -7.52 -16.14
N ILE A 4 -10.00 -6.42 -16.55
CA ILE A 4 -9.46 -5.08 -16.34
C ILE A 4 -9.57 -4.84 -14.83
N ARG A 5 -8.60 -5.35 -14.07
CA ARG A 5 -8.45 -5.03 -12.65
C ARG A 5 -8.08 -3.55 -12.57
N LYS A 6 -8.86 -2.79 -11.80
CA LYS A 6 -8.80 -1.32 -11.77
C LYS A 6 -7.56 -0.80 -11.04
N ALA A 7 -7.05 -1.57 -10.08
CA ALA A 7 -5.84 -1.27 -9.33
C ALA A 7 -4.70 -2.21 -9.76
N GLU A 8 -3.50 -1.64 -9.93
CA GLU A 8 -2.29 -2.39 -10.32
C GLU A 8 -1.97 -3.48 -9.29
N ILE A 9 -2.18 -3.18 -8.00
CA ILE A 9 -1.85 -4.09 -6.90
C ILE A 9 -2.68 -5.37 -6.89
N GLU A 10 -3.88 -5.38 -7.48
CA GLU A 10 -4.70 -6.60 -7.55
C GLU A 10 -4.06 -7.69 -8.41
N ASN A 11 -3.08 -7.35 -9.27
CA ASN A 11 -2.37 -8.32 -10.10
C ASN A 11 -1.04 -8.78 -9.49
N LEU A 12 -0.64 -8.26 -8.34
CA LEU A 12 0.70 -8.43 -7.78
C LEU A 12 1.10 -9.90 -7.58
N GLU A 13 0.16 -10.75 -7.13
CA GLU A 13 0.38 -12.20 -6.95
C GLU A 13 0.62 -12.95 -8.27
N LEU A 14 0.16 -12.42 -9.39
CA LEU A 14 0.26 -13.05 -10.71
C LEU A 14 1.50 -12.60 -11.48
N MET A 15 2.21 -11.58 -11.00
CA MET A 15 3.39 -11.03 -11.67
C MET A 15 4.56 -12.02 -11.63
N ASN A 16 5.17 -12.23 -12.79
CA ASN A 16 6.44 -12.94 -12.88
C ASN A 16 7.62 -12.06 -12.38
N GLY A 17 8.85 -12.59 -12.41
CA GLY A 17 10.03 -11.89 -11.90
C GLY A 17 10.30 -10.53 -12.55
N ASP A 18 10.25 -10.48 -13.88
CA ASP A 18 10.53 -9.25 -14.65
C ASP A 18 9.41 -8.21 -14.45
N GLU A 19 8.15 -8.66 -14.43
CA GLU A 19 6.99 -7.81 -14.16
C GLU A 19 7.04 -7.22 -12.75
N LEU A 20 7.44 -8.03 -11.77
CA LEU A 20 7.57 -7.59 -10.38
C LEU A 20 8.69 -6.57 -10.20
N GLU A 21 9.82 -6.76 -10.88
CA GLU A 21 10.92 -5.80 -10.82
C GLU A 21 10.48 -4.43 -11.34
N VAL A 22 9.77 -4.41 -12.48
CA VAL A 22 9.22 -3.17 -13.04
C VAL A 22 8.18 -2.55 -12.09
N PHE A 23 7.29 -3.36 -11.51
CA PHE A 23 6.32 -2.90 -10.52
C PHE A 23 7.02 -2.20 -9.34
N LEU A 24 8.03 -2.85 -8.73
CA LEU A 24 8.75 -2.30 -7.59
C LEU A 24 9.51 -1.00 -7.92
N GLN A 25 9.94 -0.81 -9.16
CA GLN A 25 10.53 0.47 -9.61
C GLN A 25 9.50 1.61 -9.71
N LEU A 26 8.21 1.29 -9.86
CA LEU A 26 7.10 2.25 -9.95
C LEU A 26 6.47 2.56 -8.58
N VAL A 27 6.61 1.66 -7.61
CA VAL A 27 6.19 1.92 -6.22
C VAL A 27 7.04 3.08 -5.66
N PRO A 28 6.42 4.10 -5.05
CA PRO A 28 7.14 5.32 -4.63
C PRO A 28 7.95 5.16 -3.33
N ALA A 29 8.14 3.92 -2.86
CA ALA A 29 8.99 3.53 -1.75
C ALA A 29 9.47 2.09 -1.98
N ASP A 30 10.57 1.69 -1.35
CA ASP A 30 11.04 0.30 -1.41
C ASP A 30 10.06 -0.66 -0.69
N GLN A 31 10.23 -1.96 -0.98
CA GLN A 31 9.34 -3.00 -0.48
C GLN A 31 9.24 -3.00 1.05
N GLU A 32 10.37 -2.92 1.74
CA GLU A 32 10.44 -2.93 3.21
C GLU A 32 9.70 -1.73 3.81
N THR A 33 9.87 -0.55 3.21
CA THR A 33 9.19 0.67 3.66
C THR A 33 7.69 0.60 3.49
N VAL A 34 7.20 0.00 2.40
CA VAL A 34 5.75 -0.22 2.22
C VAL A 34 5.22 -1.22 3.25
N SER A 35 5.92 -2.33 3.51
CA SER A 35 5.51 -3.29 4.55
C SER A 35 5.42 -2.60 5.92
N ARG A 36 6.46 -1.89 6.35
CA ARG A 36 6.47 -1.15 7.62
C ARG A 36 5.36 -0.09 7.72
N MET A 37 4.96 0.52 6.60
CA MET A 37 3.83 1.45 6.58
C MET A 37 2.51 0.72 6.85
N LEU A 38 2.30 -0.43 6.21
CA LEU A 38 1.08 -1.23 6.41
C LEU A 38 0.96 -1.70 7.86
N ASP A 39 2.06 -2.16 8.45
CA ASP A 39 2.08 -2.61 9.84
C ASP A 39 1.82 -1.44 10.80
N PHE A 40 2.44 -0.28 10.56
CA PHE A 40 2.16 0.93 11.34
C PHE A 40 0.68 1.35 11.26
N ILE A 41 0.08 1.30 10.07
CA ILE A 41 -1.34 1.63 9.91
C ILE A 41 -2.23 0.60 10.63
N GLU A 42 -1.91 -0.68 10.55
CA GLU A 42 -2.65 -1.75 11.22
C GLU A 42 -2.64 -1.59 12.75
N ASP A 43 -1.46 -1.37 13.33
CA ASP A 43 -1.28 -1.16 14.76
C ASP A 43 -2.09 0.03 15.26
N GLU A 44 -2.04 1.15 14.54
CA GLU A 44 -2.76 2.36 14.93
C GLU A 44 -4.29 2.24 14.77
N LEU A 45 -4.76 1.46 13.79
CA LEU A 45 -6.17 1.15 13.62
C LEU A 45 -6.68 0.11 14.62
N TYR A 46 -5.80 -0.69 15.24
CA TYR A 46 -6.20 -1.64 16.27
C TYR A 46 -6.78 -0.92 17.50
N GLU A 47 -6.29 0.28 17.80
CA GLU A 47 -6.67 1.06 18.98
C GLU A 47 -7.92 1.95 18.77
N GLY A 48 -8.46 2.08 17.55
CA GLY A 48 -9.55 3.01 17.27
C GLY A 48 -10.32 2.79 15.97
N GLU A 49 -11.47 3.46 15.84
CA GLU A 49 -12.24 3.46 14.59
C GLU A 49 -11.56 4.34 13.52
N CYS A 50 -11.63 3.92 12.26
CA CYS A 50 -11.09 4.72 11.16
C CYS A 50 -11.90 6.01 10.96
N ASP A 51 -11.22 7.16 10.95
CA ASP A 51 -11.81 8.48 10.73
C ASP A 51 -11.99 8.86 9.24
N HIS A 52 -11.74 7.91 8.33
CA HIS A 52 -11.79 8.04 6.88
C HIS A 52 -10.75 9.00 6.27
N HIS A 53 -9.64 9.23 6.95
CA HIS A 53 -8.48 9.95 6.42
C HIS A 53 -7.28 8.99 6.26
N LEU A 54 -6.21 9.47 5.61
CA LEU A 54 -4.90 8.82 5.53
C LEU A 54 -3.98 9.28 6.68
N LYS A 55 -4.54 9.46 7.87
CA LYS A 55 -3.86 10.12 8.98
C LYS A 55 -2.60 9.34 9.40
N HIS A 56 -2.72 8.03 9.59
CA HIS A 56 -1.62 7.18 10.03
C HIS A 56 -0.59 7.00 8.92
N ALA A 57 -1.04 6.80 7.66
CA ALA A 57 -0.15 6.79 6.51
C ALA A 57 0.68 8.11 6.40
N MET A 58 0.05 9.27 6.59
CA MET A 58 0.72 10.57 6.57
C MET A 58 1.71 10.74 7.73
N ILE A 59 1.38 10.26 8.94
CA ILE A 59 2.30 10.25 10.08
C ILE A 59 3.54 9.40 9.75
N PHE A 60 3.35 8.21 9.19
CA PHE A 60 4.44 7.34 8.77
C PHE A 60 5.34 8.01 7.72
N MET A 61 4.74 8.56 6.65
CA MET A 61 5.45 9.30 5.60
C MET A 61 6.29 10.44 6.17
N MET A 62 5.78 11.16 7.17
CA MET A 62 6.50 12.24 7.84
C MET A 62 7.74 11.73 8.56
N ARG A 63 7.61 10.62 9.30
CA ARG A 63 8.70 10.04 10.12
C ARG A 63 9.81 9.48 9.25
N GLU A 64 9.43 8.80 8.17
CA GLU A 64 10.36 8.18 7.20
C GLU A 64 10.83 9.15 6.09
N ARG A 65 10.36 10.40 6.09
CA ARG A 65 10.70 11.44 5.10
C ARG A 65 10.38 11.06 3.66
N LEU A 66 9.22 10.44 3.44
CA LEU A 66 8.76 9.98 2.14
C LEU A 66 8.12 11.11 1.31
N ASP A 67 8.03 10.90 0.00
CA ASP A 67 7.36 11.81 -0.93
C ASP A 67 5.83 11.69 -0.80
N PHE A 68 5.24 12.58 0.00
CA PHE A 68 3.81 12.60 0.30
C PHE A 68 2.92 12.61 -0.95
N PRO A 69 3.10 13.52 -1.94
CA PRO A 69 2.31 13.50 -3.18
C PRO A 69 2.36 12.16 -3.90
N LYS A 70 3.55 11.57 -4.05
CA LYS A 70 3.69 10.31 -4.81
C LYS A 70 3.06 9.14 -4.08
N LEU A 71 3.35 8.96 -2.79
CA LEU A 71 2.82 7.82 -2.04
C LEU A 71 1.30 7.95 -1.87
N THR A 72 0.78 9.14 -1.61
CA THR A 72 -0.67 9.38 -1.54
C THR A 72 -1.36 9.10 -2.88
N ALA A 73 -0.77 9.52 -4.00
CA ALA A 73 -1.30 9.21 -5.33
C ALA A 73 -1.31 7.70 -5.60
N TRP A 74 -0.23 7.00 -5.24
CA TRP A 74 -0.15 5.55 -5.38
C TRP A 74 -1.18 4.81 -4.52
N LEU A 75 -1.38 5.22 -3.26
CA LEU A 75 -2.42 4.67 -2.39
C LEU A 75 -3.81 4.88 -3.01
N ASN A 76 -4.15 6.10 -3.41
CA ASN A 76 -5.45 6.42 -4.02
C ASN A 76 -5.70 5.64 -5.31
N ASN A 77 -4.68 5.53 -6.18
CA ASN A 77 -4.77 4.75 -7.43
C ASN A 77 -5.02 3.26 -7.18
N ASN A 78 -4.60 2.75 -6.02
CA ASN A 78 -4.85 1.38 -5.58
C ASN A 78 -6.02 1.26 -4.58
N GLY A 79 -6.90 2.27 -4.51
CA GLY A 79 -8.13 2.22 -3.71
C GLY A 79 -7.99 2.63 -2.25
N GLY A 80 -6.78 2.96 -1.78
CA GLY A 80 -6.45 3.40 -0.42
C GLY A 80 -6.75 4.87 -0.15
N TYR A 81 -8.03 5.25 -0.11
CA TYR A 81 -8.45 6.64 0.14
C TYR A 81 -8.54 7.03 1.64
N CYS A 82 -8.52 6.05 2.54
CA CYS A 82 -8.36 6.18 4.00
C CYS A 82 -7.41 5.08 4.48
N ASP A 83 -6.87 5.19 5.68
CA ASP A 83 -6.09 4.14 6.34
C ASP A 83 -6.83 2.79 6.34
N CYS A 84 -8.15 2.80 6.62
CA CYS A 84 -9.01 1.62 6.53
C CYS A 84 -9.05 0.93 5.16
N LYS A 85 -8.94 1.73 4.10
CA LYS A 85 -8.99 1.27 2.73
C LYS A 85 -7.62 0.83 2.25
N VAL A 86 -6.54 1.41 2.79
CA VAL A 86 -5.19 0.85 2.61
C VAL A 86 -5.17 -0.58 3.15
N MET A 87 -5.65 -0.81 4.37
CA MET A 87 -5.67 -2.16 4.95
C MET A 87 -6.61 -3.14 4.23
N LYS A 88 -7.69 -2.63 3.62
CA LYS A 88 -8.67 -3.48 2.94
C LYS A 88 -8.32 -3.79 1.47
N GLU A 89 -7.82 -2.79 0.73
CA GLU A 89 -7.69 -2.87 -0.73
C GLU A 89 -6.23 -3.05 -1.17
N ILE A 90 -5.24 -2.74 -0.32
CA ILE A 90 -3.81 -2.78 -0.66
C ILE A 90 -3.09 -3.88 0.13
N ALA A 91 -3.20 -3.86 1.45
CA ALA A 91 -2.45 -4.75 2.33
C ALA A 91 -2.61 -6.25 1.98
N PRO A 92 -3.81 -6.79 1.67
CA PRO A 92 -3.95 -8.22 1.41
C PRO A 92 -3.14 -8.70 0.19
N HIS A 93 -3.13 -7.91 -0.89
CA HIS A 93 -2.38 -8.23 -2.10
C HIS A 93 -0.87 -8.09 -1.90
N TRP A 94 -0.45 -7.07 -1.15
CA TRP A 94 0.95 -6.86 -0.79
C TRP A 94 1.48 -8.03 0.04
N ARG A 95 0.77 -8.36 1.12
CA ARG A 95 1.13 -9.40 2.09
C ARG A 95 1.05 -10.80 1.49
N ALA A 96 0.12 -11.06 0.58
CA ALA A 96 0.09 -12.32 -0.18
C ALA A 96 1.35 -12.54 -1.03
N ARG A 97 1.97 -11.46 -1.55
CA ARG A 97 3.17 -11.55 -2.37
C ARG A 97 4.47 -11.57 -1.56
N PHE A 98 4.52 -10.80 -0.47
CA PHE A 98 5.76 -10.52 0.25
C PHE A 98 5.81 -11.08 1.67
N GLY A 99 4.68 -11.54 2.22
CA GLY A 99 4.55 -11.99 3.60
C GLY A 99 4.12 -10.87 4.56
N ASP A 100 3.79 -11.29 5.77
CA ASP A 100 3.76 -10.46 6.98
C ASP A 100 5.08 -10.71 7.72
N ASP A 101 5.79 -9.65 8.11
CA ASP A 101 7.01 -9.75 8.92
C ASP A 101 6.68 -9.92 10.42
#